data_AF-A0A1G1E6P5-F1
#
_entry.id   AF-A0A1G1E6P5-F1
#
_cell.length_a   1.000
_cell.length_b   1.000
_cell.length_c   1.000
_cell.angle_alpha   90.00
_cell.angle_beta   90.00
_cell.angle_gamma   90.00
#
_symmetry.space_group_name_H-M   'P 1'
#
loop_
_entity.id
_entity.type
_entity.pdbx_description
1 polymer ?
#
loop_
_entity_poly.entity_id
_entity_poly.type
_entity_poly.pdbx_seq_one_letter_code
_entity_poly.pdbx_strand_id
1 'polypeptide(L)' 'MSQHALGFGLPEHSRERYEAYRRSQPLRTKGREPAYFLAGDIPSNNGMDPDEPEARGRIGVCGVSLSTLKDFLKKGE' A
#
# COMPACT_ATOMS: atom_id res chain seq x y z
N MET A 1 5.43 -7.48 -19.33
CA MET A 1 4.54 -6.74 -18.42
C MET A 1 5.41 -6.12 -17.35
N SER A 2 5.36 -4.81 -17.14
CA SER A 2 6.02 -4.16 -16.01
C SER A 2 5.02 -4.09 -14.85
N GLN A 3 5.31 -4.77 -13.75
CA GLN A 3 4.59 -4.56 -12.48
C GLN A 3 5.26 -3.41 -11.73
N HIS A 4 4.47 -2.47 -11.22
CA HIS A 4 4.99 -1.39 -10.39
C HIS A 4 4.91 -1.78 -8.91
N ALA A 5 5.96 -1.47 -8.15
CA ALA A 5 5.88 -1.48 -6.70
C ALA A 5 5.21 -0.19 -6.22
N LEU A 6 4.24 -0.31 -5.32
CA LEU A 6 3.49 0.77 -4.71
C LEU A 6 3.40 0.50 -3.20
N GLY A 7 3.36 1.56 -2.39
CA GLY A 7 3.24 1.44 -0.94
C GLY A 7 3.95 2.59 -0.25
N PHE A 8 3.21 3.38 0.53
CA PHE A 8 3.74 4.39 1.44
C PHE A 8 2.66 4.79 2.45
N GLY A 9 3.09 5.26 3.62
CA GLY A 9 2.22 5.81 4.63
C GLY A 9 1.18 4.81 5.12
N LEU A 10 -0.04 5.31 5.34
CA LEU A 10 -1.21 4.53 5.72
C LEU A 10 -1.84 3.86 4.49
N PRO A 11 -2.70 2.84 4.70
CA PRO A 11 -3.42 2.18 3.62
C PRO A 11 -4.16 3.13 2.69
N GLU A 12 -4.76 4.20 3.22
CA GLU A 12 -5.47 5.21 2.43
C GLU A 12 -4.55 5.92 1.43
N HIS A 13 -3.33 6.28 1.84
CA HIS A 13 -2.36 6.95 0.97
C HIS A 13 -1.94 6.02 -0.18
N SER A 14 -1.68 4.75 0.14
CA SER A 14 -1.35 3.73 -0.86
C SER A 14 -2.52 3.46 -1.81
N ARG A 15 -3.76 3.47 -1.31
CA ARG A 15 -4.97 3.33 -2.13
C ARG A 15 -5.15 4.50 -3.08
N GLU A 16 -4.98 5.72 -2.61
CA GLU A 16 -5.07 6.93 -3.44
C GLU A 16 -4.07 6.87 -4.60
N ARG A 17 -2.85 6.42 -4.31
CA ARG A 17 -1.81 6.26 -5.34
C ARG A 17 -2.14 5.17 -6.36
N TYR A 18 -2.70 4.05 -5.90
CA TYR A 18 -3.19 3.02 -6.81
C TYR A 18 -4.29 3.55 -7.73
N GLU A 19 -5.24 4.32 -7.19
CA GLU A 19 -6.30 4.94 -7.98
C GLU A 19 -5.77 5.93 -9.02
N ALA A 20 -4.76 6.73 -8.65
CA ALA A 20 -4.07 7.61 -9.59
C ALA A 20 -3.37 6.81 -10.71
N TYR A 21 -2.69 5.71 -10.36
CA TYR A 21 -2.04 4.81 -11.32
C TYR A 21 -3.03 4.12 -12.25
N ARG A 22 -4.19 3.73 -11.74
CA ARG A 22 -5.27 3.14 -12.52
C ARG A 22 -5.86 4.13 -13.52
N ARG A 23 -6.05 5.39 -13.12
CA ARG A 23 -6.55 6.46 -13.98
C ARG A 23 -5.55 6.89 -15.06
N SER A 24 -4.25 6.74 -14.83
CA SER A 24 -3.21 7.09 -15.80
C SER A 24 -2.98 6.04 -16.89
N GLN A 25 -3.63 4.87 -16.80
CA GLN A 25 -3.47 3.80 -17.77
C GLN A 25 -4.03 4.17 -19.16
N PRO A 26 -3.41 3.68 -20.26
CA PRO A 26 -3.92 3.86 -21.62
C PRO A 26 -5.36 3.33 -21.79
N LEU A 27 -6.12 3.93 -22.72
CA LEU A 27 -7.50 3.50 -23.02
C LEU A 27 -7.61 2.01 -23.38
N ARG A 28 -6.57 1.43 -24.00
CA ARG A 28 -6.52 0.00 -24.36
C ARG A 28 -6.50 -0.93 -23.14
N THR A 29 -6.09 -0.43 -21.97
CA THR A 29 -6.08 -1.18 -20.70
C THR A 29 -7.19 -0.72 -19.75
N LYS A 30 -8.06 0.20 -20.19
CA LYS A 30 -9.22 0.68 -19.41
C LYS A 30 -10.17 -0.47 -19.09
N GLY A 31 -10.53 -0.61 -17.81
CA GLY A 31 -11.35 -1.72 -17.30
C GLY A 31 -10.56 -2.95 -16.87
N ARG A 32 -9.23 -2.97 -17.04
CA ARG A 32 -8.35 -3.96 -16.40
C ARG A 32 -7.74 -3.34 -15.16
N GLU A 33 -7.74 -4.08 -14.06
CA GLU A 33 -7.02 -3.66 -12.85
C GLU A 33 -5.51 -3.80 -13.10
N PRO A 34 -4.72 -2.73 -12.93
CA PRO A 34 -3.28 -2.80 -13.12
C PRO A 34 -2.65 -3.75 -12.09
N ALA A 35 -1.75 -4.59 -12.55
CA ALA A 35 -0.95 -5.43 -11.66
C ALA A 35 0.08 -4.56 -10.91
N TYR A 36 0.21 -4.77 -9.61
CA TYR A 36 1.18 -4.07 -8.75
C TYR A 36 1.70 -4.98 -7.65
N PHE A 37 2.86 -4.64 -7.11
CA PHE A 37 3.33 -5.16 -5.82
C PHE A 37 2.99 -4.13 -4.75
N LEU A 38 2.43 -4.60 -3.63
CA LEU A 38 2.25 -3.78 -2.44
C LEU A 38 3.48 -3.96 -1.54
N ALA A 39 4.30 -2.94 -1.41
CA ALA A 39 5.48 -2.94 -0.56
C ALA A 39 5.10 -2.54 0.87
N GLY A 40 5.29 -3.43 1.84
CA GLY A 40 5.13 -3.13 3.26
C GLY A 40 6.30 -2.33 3.82
N ASP A 41 6.05 -1.50 4.83
CA ASP A 41 7.11 -0.80 5.55
C ASP A 41 7.98 -1.77 6.39
N ILE A 42 9.10 -1.27 6.92
CA ILE A 42 10.02 -2.08 7.73
C ILE A 42 9.31 -2.69 8.94
N PRO A 43 8.53 -1.94 9.75
CA PRO A 43 7.80 -2.52 10.88
C PRO A 43 6.87 -3.67 10.49
N SER A 44 6.00 -3.48 9.50
CA SER A 44 5.04 -4.51 9.07
C SER A 44 5.75 -5.75 8.56
N ASN A 45 6.85 -5.59 7.80
CA ASN A 45 7.64 -6.72 7.30
C ASN A 45 8.39 -7.49 8.40
N ASN A 46 8.61 -6.87 9.57
CA ASN A 46 9.27 -7.50 10.71
C ASN A 46 8.27 -7.92 11.80
N GLY A 47 6.96 -7.81 11.56
CA GLY A 47 5.93 -8.20 12.50
C GLY A 47 5.82 -7.30 13.74
N MET A 48 6.22 -6.02 13.61
CA MET A 48 6.11 -5.03 14.68
C MET A 48 4.85 -4.19 14.48
N ASP A 49 4.10 -3.98 15.56
CA ASP A 49 2.97 -3.07 15.57
C ASP A 49 3.41 -1.60 15.65
N PRO A 50 2.58 -0.64 15.22
CA PRO A 50 3.00 0.76 15.07
C PRO A 50 3.22 1.50 16.38
N ASP A 51 2.66 0.97 17.48
CA ASP A 51 2.79 1.49 18.83
C ASP A 51 4.00 0.92 19.58
N GLU A 52 4.70 -0.07 19.00
CA GLU A 52 5.97 -0.56 19.55
C GLU A 52 7.07 0.52 19.51
N PRO A 53 7.87 0.67 20.58
CA PRO A 53 8.97 1.63 20.63
C PRO A 53 9.94 1.56 19.44
N GLU A 54 10.22 0.35 18.97
CA GLU A 54 11.14 0.01 17.88
C GLU A 54 10.63 0.45 16.49
N ALA A 55 9.31 0.63 16.36
CA ALA A 55 8.65 1.04 15.13
C ALA A 55 8.56 2.58 14.99
N ARG A 56 8.83 3.33 16.06
CA ARG A 56 8.73 4.80 16.10
C ARG A 56 9.58 5.46 15.01
N GLY A 57 8.92 6.32 14.22
CA GLY A 57 9.56 7.05 13.12
C GLY A 57 9.83 6.23 11.86
N ARG A 58 9.39 4.96 11.81
CA ARG A 58 9.57 4.05 10.65
C ARG A 58 8.26 3.67 9.97
N ILE A 59 7.12 3.98 10.61
CA ILE A 59 5.77 3.72 10.11
C ILE A 59 5.57 4.41 8.76
N GLY A 60 5.27 3.63 7.73
CA GLY A 60 4.92 4.13 6.40
C GLY A 60 6.05 4.78 5.59
N VAL A 61 7.32 4.73 6.05
CA VAL A 61 8.42 5.50 5.44
C VAL A 61 8.88 4.91 4.10
N CYS A 62 8.98 3.58 4.00
CA CYS A 62 9.48 2.88 2.81
C CYS A 62 8.50 1.83 2.27
N GLY A 63 7.23 1.93 2.67
CA GLY A 63 6.16 1.02 2.30
C GLY A 63 4.86 1.40 3.00
N VAL A 64 3.80 0.65 2.75
CA VAL A 64 2.54 0.81 3.48
C VAL A 64 2.66 0.18 4.88
N SER A 65 2.09 0.83 5.88
CA SER A 65 1.93 0.24 7.22
C SER A 65 0.66 -0.61 7.27
N LEU A 66 0.79 -1.88 7.66
CA LEU A 66 -0.30 -2.85 7.77
C LEU A 66 -0.12 -3.64 9.07
N SER A 67 -1.04 -3.45 10.02
CA SER A 67 -0.95 -4.09 11.34
C SER A 67 -2.23 -4.83 11.72
N THR A 68 -3.35 -4.52 11.06
CA THR A 68 -4.63 -5.17 11.27
C THR A 68 -5.25 -5.61 9.96
N LEU A 69 -6.19 -6.56 10.02
CA LEU A 69 -7.00 -6.94 8.86
C LEU A 69 -7.75 -5.74 8.25
N LYS A 70 -8.16 -4.77 9.09
CA LYS A 70 -8.88 -3.57 8.63
C LYS A 70 -8.02 -2.69 7.72
N ASP A 71 -6.70 -2.76 7.86
CA ASP A 71 -5.77 -2.00 7.02
C ASP A 71 -5.68 -2.58 5.61
N PHE A 72 -5.96 -3.88 5.45
CA PHE A 72 -5.93 -4.57 4.18
C PHE A 72 -7.29 -4.59 3.48
N LEU A 73 -8.38 -4.66 4.24
CA LEU A 73 -9.73 -4.70 3.71
C LEU A 73 -10.14 -3.36 3.11
N LYS A 74 -10.92 -3.43 2.05
CA LYS A 74 -11.52 -2.23 1.46
C LYS A 74 -12.60 -1.71 2.41
N LYS A 75 -12.65 -0.39 2.64
CA LYS A 75 -13.71 0.23 3.45
C LYS A 75 -15.10 -0.22 2.95
N GLY A 76 -15.84 -0.91 3.82
CA GLY A 76 -17.19 -1.43 3.53
C GLY A 76 -17.25 -2.92 3.22
N GLU A 77 -16.12 -3.63 3.22
CA GLU A 77 -15.99 -5.10 3.23
C GLU A 77 -15.56 -5.60 4.62
#